data_AF-A0A183TH30-F1
#
_entry.id   AF-A0A183TH30-F1
#
_cell.length_a   1.000
_cell.length_b   1.000
_cell.length_c   1.000
_cell.angle_alpha   90.00
_cell.angle_beta   90.00
_cell.angle_gamma   90.00
#
_symmetry.space_group_name_H-M   'P 1'
#
loop_
_entity.id
_entity.type
_entity.pdbx_description
1 polymer ?
#
loop_
_entity_poly.entity_id
_entity_poly.type
_entity_poly.pdbx_seq_one_letter_code
_entity_poly.pdbx_strand_id
1 'polypeptide(L)'
;MPGQLKVLSHETCFHTTDADPVNLVATVESILKQTGESDETKHLVRQQVTTLVMAHKPRAIIIRVEQDAVKRLRADTSIVILPADKGRSTVVLDKTDCSQKANNLLED
;
A
#
# COMPACT_ATOMS: atom_id res chain seq x y z
N MET A 1 25.89 -12.01 -37.42
CA MET A 1 25.93 -12.65 -36.08
C MET A 1 26.99 -11.98 -35.24
N PRO A 2 26.59 -11.21 -34.22
CA PRO A 2 27.36 -11.18 -32.99
C PRO A 2 26.44 -11.40 -31.78
N GLY A 3 26.74 -12.45 -31.02
CA GLY A 3 26.14 -12.71 -29.73
C GLY A 3 27.19 -12.63 -28.64
N GLN A 4 26.75 -12.12 -27.48
CA GLN A 4 27.36 -12.19 -26.15
C GLN A 4 28.49 -11.19 -25.82
N LEU A 5 28.16 -10.20 -24.98
CA LEU A 5 28.72 -10.16 -23.63
C LEU A 5 27.89 -9.23 -22.70
N LYS A 6 26.98 -9.86 -21.96
CA LYS A 6 26.73 -9.68 -20.52
C LYS A 6 27.19 -8.34 -19.90
N VAL A 7 26.41 -7.28 -20.08
CA VAL A 7 26.51 -6.07 -19.25
C VAL A 7 25.42 -6.15 -18.18
N LEU A 8 25.84 -6.66 -17.02
CA LEU A 8 25.37 -6.29 -15.68
C LEU A 8 23.88 -5.90 -15.56
N SER A 9 22.98 -6.86 -15.74
CA SER A 9 21.65 -6.80 -15.13
C SER A 9 21.77 -7.16 -13.65
N HIS A 10 22.48 -6.33 -12.88
CA HIS A 10 22.37 -6.34 -11.43
C HIS A 10 21.19 -5.44 -11.09
N GLU A 11 19.99 -5.98 -11.27
CA GLU A 11 18.80 -5.42 -10.68
C GLU A 11 19.01 -5.59 -9.17
N THR A 12 19.60 -4.57 -8.54
CA THR A 12 19.64 -4.44 -7.09
C THR A 12 18.20 -4.34 -6.66
N CYS A 13 17.61 -5.50 -6.36
CA CYS A 13 16.34 -5.62 -5.68
C CYS A 13 16.54 -5.02 -4.28
N PHE A 14 16.43 -3.71 -4.18
CA PHE A 14 16.23 -3.07 -2.91
C PHE A 14 14.84 -3.49 -2.47
N HIS A 15 14.81 -4.37 -1.46
CA HIS A 15 13.61 -4.73 -0.72
C HIS A 15 13.12 -3.45 0.00
N THR A 16 12.44 -2.57 -0.73
CA THR A 16 11.82 -1.33 -0.24
C THR A 16 10.46 -1.58 0.37
N THR A 17 10.18 -2.81 0.81
CA THR A 17 8.89 -3.19 1.38
C THR A 17 8.62 -2.47 2.71
N ASP A 18 9.62 -1.83 3.33
CA ASP A 18 9.45 -1.06 4.57
C ASP A 18 10.53 0.04 4.76
N ALA A 19 11.08 0.59 3.67
CA ALA A 19 12.05 1.67 3.81
C ALA A 19 11.29 2.98 4.10
N ASP A 20 11.42 3.49 5.32
CA ASP A 20 10.94 4.83 5.69
C ASP A 20 11.42 5.85 4.65
N PRO A 21 10.50 6.55 3.94
CA PRO A 21 10.86 7.55 2.94
C PRO A 21 11.84 8.61 3.49
N VAL A 22 11.77 8.91 4.79
CA VAL A 22 12.67 9.85 5.46
C VAL A 22 14.09 9.29 5.52
N ASN A 23 14.27 8.02 5.87
CA ASN A 23 15.58 7.38 5.93
C ASN A 23 16.22 7.24 4.53
N LEU A 24 15.41 6.97 3.50
CA LEU A 24 15.88 6.96 2.11
C LEU A 24 16.43 8.34 1.71
N VAL A 25 15.65 9.40 1.93
CA VAL A 25 16.05 10.77 1.60
C VAL A 25 17.32 11.16 2.37
N ALA A 26 17.39 10.87 3.66
CA ALA A 26 18.56 11.15 4.49
C ALA A 26 19.82 10.43 3.99
N THR A 27 19.70 9.16 3.62
CA THR A 27 20.80 8.35 3.10
C THR A 27 21.31 8.91 1.78
N VAL A 28 20.41 9.18 0.83
CA VAL A 28 20.78 9.73 -0.48
C VAL A 28 21.41 11.12 -0.33
N GLU A 29 20.84 11.98 0.51
CA GLU A 29 21.39 13.31 0.76
C GLU A 29 22.77 13.26 1.42
N SER A 30 23.01 12.30 2.32
CA SER A 30 24.35 12.07 2.88
C SER A 30 25.35 11.65 1.81
N ILE A 31 24.96 10.76 0.90
CA ILE A 31 25.81 10.33 -0.22
C ILE A 31 26.14 11.52 -1.12
N LEU A 32 25.13 12.31 -1.51
CA LEU A 32 25.31 13.49 -2.37
C LEU A 32 26.26 14.54 -1.78
N LYS A 33 26.30 14.67 -0.44
CA LYS A 33 27.26 15.56 0.24
C LYS A 33 28.70 15.08 0.16
N GLN A 34 28.91 13.76 0.12
CA GLN A 34 30.24 13.15 0.04
C GLN A 34 30.73 13.01 -1.40
N THR A 35 29.81 13.00 -2.37
CA THR A 35 30.13 12.91 -3.80
C THR A 35 30.74 14.21 -4.34
N GLY A 36 31.84 14.10 -5.09
CA GLY A 36 32.47 15.21 -5.82
C GLY A 36 31.79 15.61 -7.13
N GLU A 37 30.50 15.29 -7.28
CA GLU A 37 29.72 15.60 -8.48
C GLU A 37 29.32 17.08 -8.54
N SER A 38 28.99 17.54 -9.75
CA SER A 38 28.50 18.90 -10.00
C SER A 38 27.15 19.15 -9.32
N ASP A 39 26.87 20.40 -8.99
CA ASP A 39 25.63 20.81 -8.34
C ASP A 39 24.40 20.50 -9.20
N GLU A 40 24.51 20.56 -10.52
CA GLU A 40 23.45 20.19 -11.46
C GLU A 40 23.10 18.71 -11.36
N THR A 41 24.10 17.83 -11.24
CA THR A 41 23.89 16.38 -11.11
C THR A 41 23.26 16.06 -9.76
N LYS A 42 23.75 16.67 -8.68
CA LYS A 42 23.15 16.52 -7.34
C LYS A 42 21.70 16.98 -7.31
N HIS A 43 21.40 18.08 -7.97
CA HIS A 43 20.03 18.59 -8.09
C HIS A 43 19.13 17.63 -8.88
N LEU A 44 19.62 17.05 -9.99
CA LEU A 44 18.88 16.07 -10.77
C LEU A 44 18.53 14.83 -9.93
N VAL A 45 19.50 14.31 -9.17
CA VAL A 45 19.27 13.15 -8.29
C VAL A 45 18.24 13.48 -7.22
N ARG A 46 18.32 14.66 -6.57
CA ARG A 46 17.31 15.12 -5.61
C ARG A 46 15.91 15.17 -6.23
N GLN A 47 15.79 15.67 -7.46
CA GLN A 47 14.51 15.74 -8.16
C GLN A 47 13.93 14.35 -8.46
N GLN A 48 14.78 13.41 -8.89
CA GLN A 48 14.39 12.02 -9.13
C GLN A 48 13.93 11.33 -7.86
N VAL A 49 14.68 11.48 -6.76
CA VAL A 49 14.35 10.92 -5.45
C VAL A 49 13.05 11.52 -4.92
N THR A 50 12.88 12.84 -5.05
CA THR A 50 11.62 13.52 -4.69
C THR A 50 10.44 12.95 -5.48
N THR A 51 10.60 12.78 -6.79
CA THR A 51 9.54 12.20 -7.64
C THR A 51 9.20 10.77 -7.20
N LEU A 52 10.20 9.95 -6.90
CA LEU A 52 10.02 8.58 -6.40
C LEU A 52 9.28 8.55 -5.05
N VAL A 53 9.68 9.40 -4.11
CA VAL A 53 9.06 9.50 -2.78
C VAL A 53 7.63 10.02 -2.88
N MET A 54 7.36 10.98 -3.76
CA MET A 54 5.99 11.48 -3.99
C MET A 54 5.10 10.43 -4.68
N ALA A 55 5.68 9.57 -5.51
CA ALA A 55 4.98 8.43 -6.11
C ALA A 55 4.78 7.26 -5.12
N HIS A 56 5.49 7.27 -3.99
CA HIS A 56 5.35 6.24 -2.97
C HIS A 56 3.97 6.32 -2.33
N LYS A 57 3.12 5.37 -2.69
CA LYS A 57 1.86 5.11 -2.01
C LYS A 57 2.13 3.99 -0.99
N PRO A 58 2.13 4.28 0.32
CA PRO A 58 2.24 3.22 1.32
C PRO A 58 1.21 2.16 1.01
N ARG A 59 1.68 0.95 0.69
CA ARG A 59 0.76 -0.15 0.46
C ARG A 59 0.07 -0.38 1.79
N ALA A 60 -1.26 -0.31 1.83
CA ALA A 60 -2.01 -0.75 2.99
C ALA A 60 -1.77 -2.26 3.11
N ILE A 61 -0.77 -2.64 3.90
CA ILE A 61 -0.49 -4.03 4.21
C ILE A 61 -1.49 -4.39 5.31
N ILE A 62 -2.63 -4.94 4.88
CA ILE A 62 -3.51 -5.65 5.81
C ILE A 62 -2.66 -6.79 6.37
N ILE A 63 -2.36 -6.74 7.67
CA ILE A 63 -1.51 -7.74 8.31
C ILE A 63 -2.21 -9.11 8.21
N ARG A 64 -1.45 -10.22 8.21
CA ARG A 64 -2.04 -11.57 8.06
C ARG A 64 -3.20 -11.81 9.04
N VAL A 65 -3.09 -11.32 10.26
CA VAL A 65 -4.13 -11.41 11.30
C VAL A 65 -5.42 -10.71 10.86
N GLU A 66 -5.32 -9.50 10.31
CA GLU A 66 -6.47 -8.76 9.78
C GLU A 66 -7.05 -9.45 8.54
N GLN A 67 -6.21 -10.00 7.65
CA GLN A 67 -6.69 -10.76 6.49
C GLN A 67 -7.48 -11.99 6.92
N ASP A 68 -6.99 -12.72 7.91
CA ASP A 68 -7.67 -13.91 8.42
C ASP A 68 -8.93 -13.54 9.20
N ALA A 69 -8.93 -12.41 9.93
CA ALA A 69 -10.14 -11.87 10.55
C ALA A 69 -11.20 -11.51 9.49
N VAL A 70 -10.82 -10.85 8.39
CA VAL A 70 -11.74 -10.53 7.27
C VAL A 70 -12.26 -11.80 6.60
N LYS A 71 -11.42 -12.83 6.40
CA LYS A 71 -11.88 -14.12 5.85
C LYS A 71 -12.88 -14.80 6.78
N ARG A 72 -12.61 -14.84 8.09
CA ARG A 72 -13.51 -15.41 9.10
C ARG A 72 -14.85 -14.67 9.09
N LEU A 73 -14.81 -13.34 9.05
CA LEU A 73 -16.01 -12.51 8.99
C LEU A 73 -16.84 -12.78 7.71
N ARG A 74 -16.18 -12.93 6.55
CA ARG A 74 -16.87 -13.28 5.30
C ARG A 74 -17.45 -14.70 5.27
N ALA A 75 -16.87 -15.62 6.03
CA ALA A 75 -17.34 -17.00 6.12
C ALA A 75 -18.46 -17.17 7.17
N ASP A 76 -18.66 -16.18 8.03
CA ASP A 76 -19.71 -16.21 9.05
C ASP A 76 -21.09 -16.00 8.39
N THR A 77 -21.91 -17.05 8.43
CA THR A 77 -23.24 -17.07 7.82
C THR A 77 -24.32 -16.48 8.71
N SER A 78 -24.00 -16.18 9.98
CA SER A 78 -24.91 -15.58 10.96
C SER A 78 -24.95 -14.05 10.90
N ILE A 79 -24.01 -13.43 10.19
CA ILE A 79 -23.91 -11.98 10.04
C ILE A 79 -24.14 -11.53 8.60
N VAL A 80 -24.53 -10.27 8.43
CA VAL A 80 -24.70 -9.60 7.14
C VAL A 80 -23.80 -8.37 7.13
N ILE A 81 -22.98 -8.25 6.07
CA ILE A 81 -22.06 -7.12 5.87
C ILE A 81 -22.59 -6.29 4.70
N LEU A 82 -22.91 -5.02 4.95
CA LEU A 82 -23.48 -4.10 3.95
C LEU A 82 -22.60 -2.86 3.80
N PRO A 83 -22.56 -2.23 2.62
CA PRO A 83 -21.99 -0.90 2.48
C PRO A 83 -22.81 0.11 3.29
N ALA A 84 -22.14 0.98 4.05
CA ALA A 84 -22.80 2.11 4.69
C ALA A 84 -23.00 3.25 3.68
N ASP A 85 -24.00 4.08 3.92
CA ASP A 85 -24.25 5.32 3.18
C ASP A 85 -23.12 6.35 3.33
N LYS A 86 -22.44 6.33 4.49
CA LYS A 86 -21.41 7.30 4.84
C LYS A 86 -19.98 6.78 4.67
N GLY A 87 -19.30 7.36 3.69
CA GLY A 87 -17.87 7.13 3.45
C GLY A 87 -17.57 5.73 2.89
N ARG A 88 -16.37 5.22 3.16
CA ARG A 88 -15.95 3.86 2.78
C ARG A 88 -16.17 2.86 3.92
N SER A 89 -17.27 3.04 4.66
CA SER A 89 -17.61 2.23 5.83
C SER A 89 -18.50 1.06 5.46
N THR A 90 -18.48 0.03 6.30
CA THR A 90 -19.36 -1.15 6.19
C THR A 90 -20.09 -1.35 7.50
N VAL A 91 -21.37 -1.67 7.44
CA VAL A 91 -22.18 -2.06 8.60
C VAL A 91 -22.17 -3.58 8.70
N VAL A 92 -21.95 -4.10 9.91
CA VAL A 92 -22.06 -5.53 10.23
C VAL A 92 -23.26 -5.71 11.14
N LEU A 93 -24.20 -6.55 10.74
CA LEU A 93 -25.46 -6.80 11.45
C LEU A 93 -25.63 -8.29 11.70
N ASP A 94 -26.39 -8.63 12.74
CA ASP A 94 -26.93 -9.98 12.87
C ASP A 94 -27.96 -10.23 11.76
N LYS A 95 -27.89 -11.43 11.16
CA LYS A 95 -28.74 -11.79 10.02
C LYS A 95 -30.21 -11.88 10.41
N THR A 96 -30.52 -12.43 11.59
CA THR A 96 -31.90 -12.63 12.03
C THR A 96 -32.56 -11.30 12.34
N ASP A 97 -31.86 -10.41 13.05
CA ASP A 97 -32.33 -9.05 13.34
C ASP A 97 -32.54 -8.23 12.06
N CYS A 98 -31.59 -8.31 11.11
CA CYS A 98 -31.70 -7.60 9.83
C CYS A 98 -32.91 -8.09 9.02
N SER A 99 -33.12 -9.40 8.92
CA SER A 99 -34.27 -9.98 8.19
C SER A 99 -35.59 -9.65 8.87
N GLN A 100 -35.66 -9.71 10.20
CA GLN A 100 -36.88 -9.38 10.94
C GLN A 100 -37.26 -7.91 10.76
N LYS A 101 -36.29 -6.98 10.87
CA LYS A 101 -36.52 -5.56 10.61
C LYS A 101 -36.97 -5.28 9.19
N ALA A 102 -36.35 -5.96 8.21
CA ALA A 102 -36.74 -5.83 6.81
C ALA A 102 -38.18 -6.33 6.57
N ASN A 103 -38.57 -7.45 7.17
CA ASN A 103 -39.94 -7.98 7.06
C ASN A 103 -40.96 -7.04 7.71
N ASN A 104 -40.67 -6.53 8.91
CA ASN A 104 -41.55 -5.56 9.57
C ASN A 104 -41.77 -4.29 8.74
N LEU A 105 -40.77 -3.84 7.98
CA LEU A 105 -40.89 -2.69 7.07
C LEU A 105 -41.71 -2.97 5.81
N LEU A 106 -41.90 -4.25 5.44
CA LEU A 106 -42.65 -4.67 4.25
C LEU A 106 -44.11 -5.02 4.56
N GLU A 107 -44.46 -5.26 5.83
CA GLU A 107 -45.83 -5.55 6.26
C GLU A 107 -46.65 -4.31 6.68
N ASP A 108 -46.04 -3.11 6.59
CA ASP A 108 -46.73 -1.80 6.65
C ASP A 108 -47.17 -1.31 5.26
#